data_AF-A0A182DXU0-F1
#
_entry.id   AF-A0A182DXU0-F1
#
_cell.length_a   1.000
_cell.length_b   1.000
_cell.length_c   1.000
_cell.angle_alpha   90.00
_cell.angle_beta   90.00
_cell.angle_gamma   90.00
#
_symmetry.space_group_name_H-M   'P 1'
#
loop_
_entity.id
_entity.type
_entity.pdbx_description
1 polymer ?
#
loop_
_entity_poly.entity_id
_entity_poly.type
_entity_poly.pdbx_seq_one_letter_code
_entity_poly.pdbx_strand_id
1 'polypeptide(L)'
;MQQELAADSADDMFFPHQVLKIIAMGWNSLLNRTVSYDTEMLNEVNNIPESKFAIVRNSNGDLGGIVSMINYAANQAYCAVVQINQSISDKYISIESTDDPQCFQIVDVQDVAEDTSLQPIFVQVHHNPKRLLALQHLVDEAAERTLGRLNLDLKKNITVDLTDNDDINVWRDKAGFVIRDKVQLCELTIDKNEFQKTLKTVGNVKISKFDGSQMGKLVRFDKAVSNADRKSFLEYLFRDANVLIAENEEISTVSGYGVFRKDRILAVYANTKEIAHAIVQKILRTVNHDKITLCTIRNRWNIEQKSDICCRQIIRLHTRALPLGIVWDRIFVLNVGMNLI
;
A
#
# COMPACT_ATOMS: atom_id res chain seq x y z
N MET A 1 35.28 10.12 53.70
CA MET A 1 35.21 9.19 52.55
C MET A 1 33.83 9.34 51.92
N GLN A 2 33.68 10.41 51.14
CA GLN A 2 32.55 10.72 50.26
C GLN A 2 33.02 11.94 49.48
N GLN A 3 33.14 11.78 48.16
CA GLN A 3 33.51 12.85 47.24
C GLN A 3 32.40 12.92 46.21
N GLU A 4 31.89 14.14 46.04
CA GLU A 4 30.85 14.54 45.09
C GLU A 4 31.26 14.20 43.66
N LEU A 5 30.34 13.59 42.90
CA LEU A 5 30.40 13.51 41.45
C LEU A 5 29.22 14.30 40.88
N ALA A 6 29.57 15.31 40.09
CA ALA A 6 28.67 16.05 39.23
C ALA A 6 27.99 15.10 38.23
N ALA A 7 26.66 15.17 38.16
CA ALA A 7 25.88 14.59 37.07
C ALA A 7 25.39 15.75 36.19
N ASP A 8 26.02 15.88 35.03
CA ASP A 8 25.51 16.68 33.93
C ASP A 8 24.17 16.09 33.47
N SER A 9 23.16 16.96 33.41
CA SER A 9 21.85 16.72 32.85
C SER A 9 21.93 16.68 31.31
N ALA A 10 21.78 15.49 30.73
CA ALA A 10 21.42 15.34 29.33
C ALA A 10 19.93 14.98 29.27
N ASP A 11 19.13 15.92 28.74
CA ASP A 11 17.72 15.74 28.39
C ASP A 11 17.60 14.66 27.30
N ASP A 12 17.31 13.42 27.71
CA ASP A 12 16.76 12.39 26.84
C ASP A 12 15.27 12.69 26.59
N MET A 13 15.00 13.54 25.60
CA MET A 13 13.66 13.69 25.02
C MET A 13 13.34 12.50 24.11
N PHE A 14 12.79 11.45 24.71
CA PHE A 14 12.03 10.40 24.03
C PHE A 14 10.76 11.00 23.41
N PHE A 15 10.70 11.10 22.07
CA PHE A 15 9.47 11.37 21.33
C PHE A 15 8.79 10.04 20.93
N PRO A 16 7.50 9.81 21.27
CA PRO A 16 6.82 8.58 20.88
C PRO A 16 6.19 8.66 19.47
N HIS A 17 6.52 7.65 18.68
CA HIS A 17 5.81 6.96 17.58
C HIS A 17 4.66 7.67 16.83
N GLN A 18 4.90 7.98 15.55
CA GLN A 18 3.85 8.14 14.51
C GLN A 18 3.83 6.91 13.59
N VAL A 19 2.68 6.25 13.52
CA VAL A 19 2.43 5.02 12.75
C VAL A 19 2.25 5.33 11.26
N LEU A 20 2.73 4.39 10.44
CA LEU A 20 3.12 4.52 9.04
C LEU A 20 2.04 5.03 8.07
N LYS A 21 2.48 6.00 7.26
CA LYS A 21 1.90 6.46 6.00
C LYS A 21 2.29 5.53 4.84
N ILE A 22 1.30 5.18 4.02
CA ILE A 22 1.36 4.87 2.59
C ILE A 22 2.62 4.13 2.10
N ILE A 23 2.68 2.81 2.27
CA ILE A 23 3.83 1.96 1.90
C ILE A 23 4.02 1.78 0.37
N ALA A 24 3.39 2.61 -0.46
CA ALA A 24 3.79 2.80 -1.86
C ALA A 24 3.69 4.24 -2.38
N MET A 25 3.76 5.23 -1.51
CA MET A 25 4.04 6.60 -1.92
C MET A 25 5.51 6.91 -1.63
N GLY A 26 6.32 6.98 -2.70
CA GLY A 26 7.62 7.65 -2.62
C GLY A 26 7.43 9.16 -2.44
N TRP A 27 7.11 9.57 -1.21
CA TRP A 27 6.81 10.94 -0.81
C TRP A 27 7.62 11.31 0.43
N ASN A 28 8.95 11.46 0.26
CA ASN A 28 9.87 12.00 1.28
C ASN A 28 9.66 13.53 1.54
N SER A 29 8.43 14.05 1.51
CA SER A 29 8.14 15.45 1.85
C SER A 29 7.12 15.64 2.97
N LEU A 30 6.66 14.57 3.63
CA LEU A 30 5.52 14.64 4.57
C LEU A 30 5.90 14.49 6.05
N LEU A 31 7.10 14.92 6.46
CA LEU A 31 7.53 14.88 7.87
C LEU A 31 7.85 16.23 8.53
N ASN A 32 7.63 17.38 7.90
CA ASN A 32 7.74 18.66 8.61
C ASN A 32 6.88 19.74 7.92
N ARG A 33 5.66 19.99 8.40
CA ARG A 33 4.94 21.29 8.35
C ARG A 33 3.52 21.16 8.87
N THR A 34 3.35 21.40 10.16
CA THR A 34 2.07 21.58 10.84
C THR A 34 1.24 22.68 10.15
N VAL A 35 -0.06 22.41 9.94
CA VAL A 35 -1.13 23.31 9.45
C VAL A 35 -1.26 23.47 7.91
N SER A 36 -1.75 22.41 7.21
CA SER A 36 -2.50 22.43 5.91
C SER A 36 -2.73 21.00 5.32
N TYR A 37 -2.73 19.93 6.14
CA TYR A 37 -2.60 18.54 5.64
C TYR A 37 -3.85 17.94 4.98
N ASP A 38 -5.05 18.31 5.39
CA ASP A 38 -6.27 17.59 5.00
C ASP A 38 -6.58 17.73 3.50
N THR A 39 -6.49 18.95 2.96
CA THR A 39 -6.90 19.25 1.58
C THR A 39 -5.94 18.68 0.54
N GLU A 40 -4.63 18.73 0.79
CA GLU A 40 -3.62 18.15 -0.12
C GLU A 40 -3.73 16.62 -0.17
N MET A 41 -3.83 15.97 0.99
CA MET A 41 -4.02 14.51 1.09
C MET A 41 -5.32 14.05 0.40
N LEU A 42 -6.42 14.78 0.62
CA LEU A 42 -7.69 14.49 -0.04
C LEU A 42 -7.58 14.67 -1.56
N ASN A 43 -6.92 15.72 -2.05
CA ASN A 43 -6.71 15.92 -3.48
C ASN A 43 -5.89 14.78 -4.11
N GLU A 44 -4.87 14.28 -3.41
CA GLU A 44 -4.06 13.15 -3.90
C GLU A 44 -4.87 11.86 -4.03
N VAL A 45 -5.65 11.51 -3.00
CA VAL A 45 -6.49 10.32 -2.99
C VAL A 45 -7.59 10.41 -4.06
N ASN A 46 -8.17 11.59 -4.25
CA ASN A 46 -9.16 11.86 -5.31
C ASN A 46 -8.59 11.70 -6.72
N ASN A 47 -7.28 11.92 -6.90
CA ASN A 47 -6.65 11.83 -8.21
C ASN A 47 -6.31 10.39 -8.62
N ILE A 48 -6.41 9.43 -7.69
CA ILE A 48 -6.20 8.01 -8.00
C ILE A 48 -7.42 7.49 -8.78
N PRO A 49 -7.22 6.88 -9.96
CA PRO A 49 -8.32 6.32 -10.74
C PRO A 49 -9.12 5.29 -9.94
N GLU A 50 -10.45 5.33 -10.06
CA GLU A 50 -11.37 4.38 -9.41
C GLU A 50 -11.30 4.37 -7.87
N SER A 51 -10.69 5.40 -7.28
CA SER A 51 -10.58 5.56 -5.83
C SER A 51 -11.85 6.18 -5.25
N LYS A 52 -12.33 5.60 -4.15
CA LYS A 52 -13.39 6.17 -3.30
C LYS A 52 -12.93 6.13 -1.86
N PHE A 53 -13.37 7.05 -1.04
CA PHE A 53 -12.93 7.12 0.35
C PHE A 53 -14.09 7.38 1.31
N ALA A 54 -13.82 7.13 2.58
CA ALA A 54 -14.65 7.51 3.70
C ALA A 54 -13.81 8.35 4.67
N ILE A 55 -14.45 9.35 5.28
CA ILE A 55 -13.83 10.27 6.23
C ILE A 55 -14.64 10.25 7.52
N VAL A 56 -13.96 10.22 8.66
CA VAL A 56 -14.56 10.59 9.95
C VAL A 56 -13.95 11.89 10.46
N ARG A 57 -14.78 12.77 10.99
CA ARG A 57 -14.38 14.01 11.66
C ARG A 57 -14.78 13.98 13.12
N ASN A 58 -13.92 14.55 13.95
CA ASN A 58 -14.21 14.77 15.36
C ASN A 58 -15.36 15.77 15.53
N SER A 59 -15.91 15.85 16.73
CA SER A 59 -16.99 16.79 17.07
C SER A 59 -16.62 18.27 16.84
N ASN A 60 -15.34 18.60 16.90
CA ASN A 60 -14.79 19.93 16.60
C ASN A 60 -14.54 20.19 15.10
N GLY A 61 -14.82 19.22 14.22
CA GLY A 61 -14.60 19.31 12.77
C GLY A 61 -13.22 18.86 12.29
N ASP A 62 -12.29 18.57 13.20
CA ASP A 62 -10.95 18.11 12.84
C ASP A 62 -10.99 16.71 12.21
N LEU A 63 -10.00 16.41 11.37
CA LEU A 63 -9.89 15.10 10.74
C LEU A 63 -9.61 14.00 11.78
N GLY A 64 -10.56 13.08 11.91
CA GLY A 64 -10.42 11.88 12.73
C GLY A 64 -9.79 10.73 11.96
N GLY A 65 -10.12 10.54 10.68
CA GLY A 65 -9.50 9.51 9.85
C GLY A 65 -10.04 9.44 8.43
N ILE A 66 -9.27 8.79 7.55
CA ILE A 66 -9.54 8.59 6.13
C ILE A 66 -9.09 7.17 5.74
N VAL A 67 -10.00 6.43 5.10
CA VAL A 67 -9.67 5.21 4.37
C VAL A 67 -10.07 5.38 2.92
N SER A 68 -9.18 4.98 2.02
CA SER A 68 -9.44 4.93 0.59
C SER A 68 -9.53 3.49 0.09
N MET A 69 -10.40 3.27 -0.88
CA MET A 69 -10.53 2.01 -1.59
C MET A 69 -10.52 2.23 -3.08
N ILE A 70 -9.68 1.45 -3.77
CA ILE A 70 -9.46 1.57 -5.21
C ILE A 70 -10.05 0.35 -5.88
N ASN A 71 -11.05 0.56 -6.73
CA ASN A 71 -11.64 -0.51 -7.53
C ASN A 71 -10.71 -0.84 -8.71
N TYR A 72 -10.44 -2.13 -8.92
CA TYR A 72 -9.68 -2.59 -10.09
C TYR A 72 -10.35 -3.76 -10.82
N ALA A 73 -11.45 -4.29 -10.29
CA ALA A 73 -12.32 -5.27 -10.92
C ALA A 73 -13.72 -5.25 -10.28
N ALA A 74 -14.72 -5.80 -10.97
CA ALA A 74 -16.14 -5.73 -10.56
C ALA A 74 -16.41 -6.14 -9.09
N ASN A 75 -15.62 -7.06 -8.54
CA ASN A 75 -15.74 -7.55 -7.18
C ASN A 75 -14.43 -7.44 -6.38
N GLN A 76 -13.48 -6.61 -6.80
CA GLN A 76 -12.19 -6.54 -6.12
C GLN A 76 -11.70 -5.11 -5.93
N ALA A 77 -11.21 -4.81 -4.73
CA ALA A 77 -10.70 -3.48 -4.37
C ALA A 77 -9.44 -3.56 -3.49
N TYR A 78 -8.58 -2.55 -3.59
CA TYR A 78 -7.45 -2.37 -2.69
C TYR A 78 -7.84 -1.38 -1.60
N CYS A 79 -7.62 -1.73 -0.33
CA CYS A 79 -7.82 -0.85 0.81
C CYS A 79 -6.50 -0.17 1.17
N ALA A 80 -6.49 1.15 1.14
CA ALA A 80 -5.41 2.00 1.61
C ALA A 80 -5.90 2.78 2.83
N VAL A 81 -5.34 2.49 4.01
CA VAL A 81 -5.51 3.37 5.16
C VAL A 81 -4.64 4.58 4.96
N VAL A 82 -5.27 5.75 4.86
CA VAL A 82 -4.58 7.00 4.60
C VAL A 82 -4.14 7.60 5.93
N GLN A 83 -5.07 7.67 6.89
CA GLN A 83 -4.79 8.20 8.23
C GLN A 83 -5.89 7.79 9.22
N ILE A 84 -5.52 7.46 10.46
CA ILE A 84 -6.47 7.41 11.59
C ILE A 84 -5.78 8.13 12.75
N ASN A 85 -6.49 9.07 13.37
CA ASN A 85 -5.98 9.82 14.51
C ASN A 85 -5.80 8.88 15.70
N GLN A 86 -4.62 8.89 16.31
CA GLN A 86 -4.26 8.00 17.41
C GLN A 86 -5.17 8.17 18.64
N SER A 87 -5.76 9.34 18.83
CA SER A 87 -6.72 9.59 19.91
C SER A 87 -8.01 8.76 19.79
N ILE A 88 -8.32 8.23 18.60
CA ILE A 88 -9.53 7.43 18.35
C ILE A 88 -9.23 6.05 17.77
N SER A 89 -7.96 5.71 17.49
CA SER A 89 -7.61 4.48 16.77
C SER A 89 -7.95 3.21 17.56
N ASP A 90 -7.90 3.29 18.88
CA ASP A 90 -8.21 2.21 19.83
C ASP A 90 -9.58 2.37 20.51
N LYS A 91 -10.36 3.39 20.12
CA LYS A 91 -11.65 3.73 20.75
C LYS A 91 -12.83 3.22 19.94
N TYR A 92 -13.91 2.89 20.64
CA TYR A 92 -15.19 2.54 20.06
C TYR A 92 -16.00 3.82 19.83
N ILE A 93 -16.23 4.16 18.57
CA ILE A 93 -16.90 5.39 18.17
C ILE A 93 -18.26 5.09 17.54
N SER A 94 -19.21 6.00 17.71
CA SER A 94 -20.42 6.08 16.87
C SER A 94 -20.27 7.21 15.88
N ILE A 95 -20.74 6.99 14.65
CA ILE A 95 -20.68 7.97 13.57
C ILE A 95 -22.07 8.28 13.02
N GLU A 96 -22.27 9.51 12.58
CA GLU A 96 -23.48 9.94 11.86
C GLU A 96 -23.10 10.59 10.53
N SER A 97 -23.97 10.45 9.53
CA SER A 97 -23.77 11.04 8.21
C SER A 97 -23.82 12.57 8.28
N THR A 98 -22.95 13.22 7.50
CA THR A 98 -23.01 14.67 7.28
C THR A 98 -23.69 14.99 5.94
N ASP A 99 -23.78 16.27 5.59
CA ASP A 99 -24.26 16.72 4.27
C ASP A 99 -23.36 16.23 3.12
N ASP A 100 -22.07 16.03 3.39
CA ASP A 100 -21.18 15.33 2.46
C ASP A 100 -21.35 13.83 2.67
N PRO A 101 -21.84 13.09 1.66
CA PRO A 101 -22.03 11.66 1.80
C PRO A 101 -20.72 10.95 2.15
N GLN A 102 -19.54 11.46 1.81
CA GLN A 102 -18.24 10.82 2.08
C GLN A 102 -17.69 11.12 3.49
N CYS A 103 -18.34 12.02 4.21
CA CYS A 103 -17.90 12.48 5.51
C CYS A 103 -18.92 12.13 6.60
N PHE A 104 -18.38 11.61 7.70
CA PHE A 104 -19.13 11.26 8.89
C PHE A 104 -18.62 12.06 10.09
N GLN A 105 -19.51 12.35 11.02
CA GLN A 105 -19.17 13.01 12.28
C GLN A 105 -19.19 12.01 13.42
N ILE A 106 -18.17 12.05 14.27
CA ILE A 106 -18.11 11.27 15.51
C ILE A 106 -19.04 11.92 16.53
N VAL A 107 -20.02 11.16 17.01
CA VAL A 107 -21.04 11.64 17.97
C VAL A 107 -20.85 11.07 19.38
N ASP A 108 -20.13 9.96 19.52
CA ASP A 108 -19.87 9.30 20.80
C ASP A 108 -18.56 8.52 20.74
N VAL A 109 -17.83 8.47 21.86
CA VAL A 109 -16.52 7.81 22.01
C VAL A 109 -16.52 7.04 23.33
N GLN A 110 -16.14 5.76 23.29
CA GLN A 110 -16.07 4.88 24.44
C GLN A 110 -14.76 4.07 24.42
N ASP A 111 -14.23 3.76 25.60
CA ASP A 111 -13.02 2.96 25.75
C ASP A 111 -13.27 1.45 25.62
N VAL A 112 -14.52 1.01 25.80
CA VAL A 112 -14.87 -0.41 25.89
C VAL A 112 -15.96 -0.74 24.87
N ALA A 113 -15.86 -1.94 24.28
CA ALA A 113 -16.88 -2.49 23.40
C ALA A 113 -18.22 -2.65 24.14
N GLU A 114 -19.31 -2.63 23.38
CA GLU A 114 -20.62 -2.98 23.91
C GLU A 114 -20.66 -4.45 24.36
N ASP A 115 -21.03 -4.69 25.61
CA ASP A 115 -21.16 -6.05 26.17
C ASP A 115 -22.61 -6.55 26.04
N THR A 116 -22.81 -7.52 25.16
CA THR A 116 -24.10 -8.19 24.95
C THR A 116 -24.16 -9.58 25.60
N SER A 117 -23.13 -10.01 26.33
CA SER A 117 -23.00 -11.38 26.85
C SER A 117 -24.14 -11.83 27.77
N LEU A 118 -24.80 -10.88 28.44
CA LEU A 118 -25.94 -11.11 29.32
C LEU A 118 -27.30 -11.07 28.62
N GLN A 119 -27.34 -10.73 27.32
CA GLN A 119 -28.57 -10.67 26.54
C GLN A 119 -29.00 -12.06 26.03
N PRO A 120 -30.26 -12.26 25.62
CA PRO A 120 -30.67 -13.49 24.97
C PRO A 120 -29.83 -13.80 23.72
N ILE A 121 -29.59 -15.09 23.42
CA ILE A 121 -28.74 -15.54 22.30
C ILE A 121 -29.13 -14.88 20.97
N PHE A 122 -30.43 -14.72 20.69
CA PHE A 122 -30.88 -14.10 19.44
C PHE A 122 -30.42 -12.63 19.33
N VAL A 123 -30.34 -11.90 20.44
CA VAL A 123 -29.79 -10.53 20.46
C VAL A 123 -28.29 -10.61 20.25
N GLN A 124 -27.57 -11.48 20.97
CA GLN A 124 -26.12 -11.62 20.81
C GLN A 124 -25.68 -11.89 19.36
N VAL A 125 -26.45 -12.72 18.64
CA VAL A 125 -26.12 -13.14 17.27
C VAL A 125 -26.53 -12.12 16.21
N HIS A 126 -27.62 -11.36 16.42
CA HIS A 126 -28.17 -10.44 15.42
C HIS A 126 -27.93 -8.96 15.73
N HIS A 127 -27.36 -8.65 16.91
CA HIS A 127 -27.04 -7.28 17.28
C HIS A 127 -25.94 -6.73 16.36
N ASN A 128 -26.22 -5.58 15.76
CA ASN A 128 -25.22 -4.82 15.03
C ASN A 128 -24.82 -3.62 15.90
N PRO A 129 -23.66 -3.65 16.58
CA PRO A 129 -23.26 -2.58 17.48
C PRO A 129 -23.06 -1.30 16.69
N LYS A 130 -23.66 -0.20 17.16
CA LYS A 130 -23.45 1.14 16.58
C LYS A 130 -22.05 1.68 16.84
N ARG A 131 -21.41 1.17 17.91
CA ARG A 131 -20.07 1.55 18.35
C ARG A 131 -19.05 0.54 17.84
N LEU A 132 -18.19 0.99 16.95
CA LEU A 132 -17.11 0.18 16.34
C LEU A 132 -15.80 0.96 16.38
N LEU A 133 -14.68 0.30 16.14
CA LEU A 133 -13.40 1.00 15.96
C LEU A 133 -13.47 1.88 14.72
N ALA A 134 -12.73 3.00 14.73
CA ALA A 134 -12.68 3.93 13.60
C ALA A 134 -12.31 3.23 12.28
N LEU A 135 -11.38 2.28 12.32
CA LEU A 135 -10.99 1.49 11.15
C LEU A 135 -12.16 0.68 10.58
N GLN A 136 -12.98 0.06 11.43
CA GLN A 136 -14.10 -0.78 10.99
C GLN A 136 -15.13 0.06 10.23
N HIS A 137 -15.58 1.17 10.83
CA HIS A 137 -16.51 2.10 10.18
C HIS A 137 -15.99 2.57 8.83
N LEU A 138 -14.74 3.03 8.80
CA LEU A 138 -14.12 3.58 7.58
C LEU A 138 -13.96 2.52 6.48
N VAL A 139 -13.57 1.29 6.83
CA VAL A 139 -13.46 0.18 5.89
C VAL A 139 -14.82 -0.22 5.34
N ASP A 140 -15.83 -0.37 6.19
CA ASP A 140 -17.17 -0.76 5.79
C ASP A 140 -17.80 0.27 4.84
N GLU A 141 -17.68 1.56 5.19
CA GLU A 141 -18.18 2.67 4.38
C GLU A 141 -17.46 2.80 3.04
N ALA A 142 -16.12 2.69 3.04
CA ALA A 142 -15.35 2.72 1.80
C ALA A 142 -15.65 1.49 0.93
N ALA A 143 -15.89 0.32 1.52
CA ALA A 143 -16.24 -0.91 0.82
C ALA A 143 -17.63 -0.83 0.18
N GLU A 144 -18.64 -0.34 0.92
CA GLU A 144 -19.99 -0.17 0.41
C GLU A 144 -20.01 0.80 -0.78
N ARG A 145 -19.22 1.88 -0.73
CA ARG A 145 -19.10 2.83 -1.85
C ARG A 145 -18.41 2.22 -3.05
N THR A 146 -17.32 1.49 -2.82
CA THR A 146 -16.43 1.01 -3.90
C THR A 146 -17.03 -0.16 -4.65
N LEU A 147 -17.67 -1.08 -3.92
CA LEU A 147 -18.14 -2.35 -4.45
C LEU A 147 -19.67 -2.56 -4.26
N GLY A 148 -20.38 -1.61 -3.65
CA GLY A 148 -21.82 -1.69 -3.34
C GLY A 148 -22.13 -2.43 -2.04
N ARG A 149 -23.41 -2.53 -1.66
CA ARG A 149 -23.87 -3.32 -0.49
C ARG A 149 -24.23 -4.76 -0.85
N LEU A 150 -24.95 -4.95 -1.96
CA LEU A 150 -25.60 -6.20 -2.41
C LEU A 150 -24.67 -7.38 -2.80
N ASN A 151 -23.34 -7.22 -2.68
CA ASN A 151 -22.36 -8.22 -3.14
C ASN A 151 -21.26 -8.52 -2.11
N LEU A 152 -21.30 -7.93 -0.90
CA LEU A 152 -20.22 -8.06 0.10
C LEU A 152 -20.06 -9.47 0.66
N ASP A 153 -21.12 -10.27 0.66
CA ASP A 153 -21.06 -11.52 1.42
C ASP A 153 -20.49 -12.72 0.66
N LEU A 154 -20.55 -12.77 -0.68
CA LEU A 154 -20.19 -13.99 -1.41
C LEU A 154 -19.01 -13.89 -2.38
N LYS A 155 -18.73 -12.71 -2.96
CA LYS A 155 -17.73 -12.60 -4.06
C LYS A 155 -16.73 -11.46 -3.93
N LYS A 156 -16.93 -10.51 -3.02
CA LYS A 156 -16.01 -9.38 -2.90
C LYS A 156 -14.72 -9.75 -2.23
N ASN A 157 -13.63 -9.22 -2.76
CA ASN A 157 -12.32 -9.39 -2.19
C ASN A 157 -11.61 -8.06 -2.08
N ILE A 158 -11.35 -7.65 -0.84
CA ILE A 158 -10.62 -6.42 -0.55
C ILE A 158 -9.23 -6.84 -0.06
N THR A 159 -8.20 -6.22 -0.59
CA THR A 159 -6.81 -6.51 -0.25
C THR A 159 -6.19 -5.33 0.47
N VAL A 160 -5.36 -5.59 1.47
CA VAL A 160 -4.56 -4.59 2.18
C VAL A 160 -3.14 -5.11 2.35
N ASP A 161 -2.16 -4.20 2.29
CA ASP A 161 -0.76 -4.51 2.58
C ASP A 161 -0.38 -3.85 3.90
N LEU A 162 0.01 -4.65 4.88
CA LEU A 162 0.44 -4.23 6.22
C LEU A 162 1.95 -4.36 6.37
N THR A 163 2.52 -3.67 7.33
CA THR A 163 3.91 -3.76 7.78
C THR A 163 4.01 -4.30 9.20
N ASP A 164 5.24 -4.54 9.64
CA ASP A 164 5.55 -5.05 10.98
C ASP A 164 5.03 -4.17 12.13
N ASN A 165 4.66 -2.91 11.86
CA ASN A 165 4.12 -1.98 12.85
C ASN A 165 2.59 -1.99 12.92
N ASP A 166 1.89 -2.64 12.00
CA ASP A 166 0.44 -2.64 11.94
C ASP A 166 -0.16 -3.70 12.87
N ASP A 167 -1.26 -3.36 13.55
CA ASP A 167 -1.95 -4.32 14.41
C ASP A 167 -2.77 -5.30 13.58
N ILE A 168 -2.14 -6.44 13.26
CA ILE A 168 -2.76 -7.52 12.51
C ILE A 168 -4.01 -8.08 13.19
N ASN A 169 -4.14 -8.01 14.52
CA ASN A 169 -5.30 -8.53 15.23
C ASN A 169 -6.50 -7.63 14.99
N VAL A 170 -6.32 -6.31 14.96
CA VAL A 170 -7.41 -5.38 14.61
C VAL A 170 -7.88 -5.63 13.17
N TRP A 171 -6.94 -5.76 12.23
CA TRP A 171 -7.30 -6.08 10.85
C TRP A 171 -8.01 -7.43 10.69
N ARG A 172 -7.52 -8.45 11.39
CA ARG A 172 -8.05 -9.80 11.29
C ARG A 172 -9.39 -9.97 12.01
N ASP A 173 -9.41 -9.61 13.28
CA ASP A 173 -10.50 -9.94 14.20
C ASP A 173 -11.61 -8.88 14.20
N LYS A 174 -11.30 -7.64 13.80
CA LYS A 174 -12.25 -6.52 13.81
C LYS A 174 -12.66 -6.10 12.40
N ALA A 175 -11.70 -5.92 11.48
CA ALA A 175 -12.00 -5.51 10.10
C ALA A 175 -12.28 -6.68 9.14
N GLY A 176 -12.19 -7.94 9.61
CA GLY A 176 -12.59 -9.12 8.83
C GLY A 176 -11.63 -9.51 7.71
N PHE A 177 -10.36 -9.12 7.80
CA PHE A 177 -9.31 -9.53 6.87
C PHE A 177 -8.67 -10.85 7.31
N VAL A 178 -8.16 -11.63 6.38
CA VAL A 178 -7.48 -12.89 6.67
C VAL A 178 -6.20 -13.01 5.85
N ILE A 179 -5.15 -13.55 6.47
CA ILE A 179 -3.91 -13.87 5.76
C ILE A 179 -4.22 -15.03 4.81
N ARG A 180 -4.01 -14.82 3.52
CA ARG A 180 -4.16 -15.90 2.54
C ARG A 180 -3.02 -16.03 1.54
N ASP A 181 -2.15 -15.04 1.45
CA ASP A 181 -1.15 -15.04 0.38
C ASP A 181 -0.06 -16.09 0.61
N LYS A 182 0.39 -16.70 -0.49
CA LYS A 182 1.49 -17.67 -0.51
C LYS A 182 2.83 -17.00 -0.75
N VAL A 183 2.83 -15.75 -1.22
CA VAL A 183 4.06 -14.98 -1.40
C VAL A 183 4.37 -14.20 -0.11
N GLN A 184 5.65 -14.21 0.26
CA GLN A 184 6.15 -13.35 1.34
C GLN A 184 6.69 -12.08 0.71
N LEU A 185 6.06 -10.94 1.01
CA LEU A 185 6.45 -9.65 0.46
C LEU A 185 7.40 -8.93 1.41
N CYS A 186 8.28 -8.11 0.86
CA CYS A 186 9.14 -7.22 1.64
C CYS A 186 9.46 -5.92 0.92
N GLU A 187 9.72 -4.88 1.69
CA GLU A 187 10.39 -3.67 1.24
C GLU A 187 11.89 -3.78 1.56
N LEU A 188 12.73 -3.55 0.55
CA LEU A 188 14.17 -3.52 0.67
C LEU A 188 14.68 -2.09 0.47
N THR A 189 15.58 -1.62 1.34
CA THR A 189 16.38 -0.43 1.10
C THR A 189 17.86 -0.82 1.01
N ILE A 190 18.46 -0.56 -0.15
CA ILE A 190 19.71 -1.19 -0.58
C ILE A 190 20.66 -0.13 -1.14
N ASP A 191 21.96 -0.29 -0.92
CA ASP A 191 22.99 0.45 -1.64
C ASP A 191 23.00 0.09 -3.14
N LYS A 192 22.96 1.10 -3.99
CA LYS A 192 22.89 1.00 -5.46
C LYS A 192 24.09 0.26 -6.04
N ASN A 193 25.30 0.54 -5.56
CA ASN A 193 26.52 -0.07 -6.08
C ASN A 193 26.60 -1.55 -5.69
N GLU A 194 26.23 -1.87 -4.45
CA GLU A 194 26.13 -3.24 -3.99
C GLU A 194 25.05 -4.03 -4.74
N PHE A 195 23.91 -3.40 -5.02
CA PHE A 195 22.86 -4.04 -5.80
C PHE A 195 23.35 -4.34 -7.22
N GLN A 196 24.02 -3.38 -7.87
CA GLN A 196 24.55 -3.54 -9.22
C GLN A 196 25.53 -4.72 -9.34
N LYS A 197 26.35 -5.00 -8.32
CA LYS A 197 27.27 -6.15 -8.29
C LYS A 197 26.57 -7.51 -8.30
N THR A 198 25.31 -7.57 -7.86
CA THR A 198 24.53 -8.82 -7.83
C THR A 198 23.76 -9.10 -9.11
N LEU A 199 23.70 -8.13 -10.03
CA LEU A 199 22.96 -8.27 -11.27
C LEU A 199 23.79 -9.05 -12.30
N LYS A 200 23.20 -10.09 -12.89
CA LYS A 200 23.71 -10.72 -14.11
C LYS A 200 23.91 -9.69 -15.23
N THR A 201 25.06 -9.74 -15.89
CA THR A 201 25.30 -9.00 -17.13
C THR A 201 24.52 -9.65 -18.27
N VAL A 202 23.74 -8.86 -19.01
CA VAL A 202 22.93 -9.34 -20.13
C VAL A 202 23.28 -8.52 -21.37
N GLY A 203 23.79 -9.19 -22.42
CA GLY A 203 24.31 -8.50 -23.62
C GLY A 203 23.25 -8.04 -24.63
N ASN A 204 22.07 -8.68 -24.65
CA ASN A 204 21.17 -8.63 -25.81
C ASN A 204 19.72 -8.23 -25.47
N VAL A 205 19.51 -7.29 -24.54
CA VAL A 205 18.16 -6.76 -24.26
C VAL A 205 18.09 -5.29 -24.64
N LYS A 206 17.26 -4.96 -25.64
CA LYS A 206 16.98 -3.58 -26.01
C LYS A 206 16.08 -2.93 -24.97
N ILE A 207 16.60 -1.90 -24.31
CA ILE A 207 15.85 -1.11 -23.33
C ILE A 207 15.75 0.33 -23.82
N SER A 208 14.53 0.80 -24.03
CA SER A 208 14.21 2.17 -24.43
C SER A 208 13.45 2.90 -23.33
N LYS A 209 13.46 4.23 -23.38
CA LYS A 209 12.59 5.06 -22.54
C LYS A 209 11.20 5.07 -23.15
N PHE A 210 10.17 4.98 -22.32
CA PHE A 210 8.79 5.06 -22.78
C PHE A 210 8.47 6.45 -23.34
N ASP A 211 7.81 6.49 -24.49
CA ASP A 211 7.41 7.74 -25.17
C ASP A 211 5.88 7.85 -25.39
N GLY A 212 5.11 6.86 -24.91
CA GLY A 212 3.65 6.81 -25.10
C GLY A 212 3.20 5.93 -26.26
N SER A 213 3.99 5.81 -27.34
CA SER A 213 3.61 5.03 -28.53
C SER A 213 3.47 3.53 -28.22
N GLN A 214 4.18 3.03 -27.21
CA GLN A 214 4.15 1.62 -26.80
C GLN A 214 3.04 1.30 -25.80
N MET A 215 2.18 2.26 -25.41
CA MET A 215 1.20 2.10 -24.32
C MET A 215 0.29 0.87 -24.51
N GLY A 216 -0.26 0.69 -25.71
CA GLY A 216 -1.15 -0.45 -25.99
C GLY A 216 -0.45 -1.81 -25.84
N LYS A 217 0.82 -1.91 -26.25
CA LYS A 217 1.61 -3.15 -26.09
C LYS A 217 1.97 -3.40 -24.63
N LEU A 218 2.31 -2.34 -23.89
CA LEU A 218 2.61 -2.41 -22.46
C LEU A 218 1.39 -2.85 -21.67
N VAL A 219 0.22 -2.24 -21.88
CA VAL A 219 -1.04 -2.62 -21.21
C VAL A 219 -1.40 -4.09 -21.50
N ARG A 220 -1.18 -4.57 -22.73
CA ARG A 220 -1.41 -5.97 -23.07
C ARG A 220 -0.45 -6.91 -22.32
N PHE A 221 0.83 -6.56 -22.26
CA PHE A 221 1.81 -7.32 -21.47
C PHE A 221 1.43 -7.33 -19.99
N ASP A 222 1.06 -6.16 -19.47
CA ASP A 222 0.67 -5.96 -18.09
C ASP A 222 -0.53 -6.83 -17.69
N LYS A 223 -1.59 -6.78 -18.49
CA LYS A 223 -2.80 -7.58 -18.30
C LYS A 223 -2.50 -9.08 -18.34
N ALA A 224 -1.52 -9.52 -19.12
CA ALA A 224 -1.10 -10.92 -19.15
C ALA A 224 -0.32 -11.34 -17.88
N VAL A 225 0.27 -10.39 -17.15
CA VAL A 225 0.98 -10.64 -15.88
C VAL A 225 0.05 -10.49 -14.68
N SER A 226 -0.77 -9.43 -14.66
CA SER A 226 -1.65 -9.06 -13.55
C SER A 226 -3.03 -9.72 -13.59
N ASN A 227 -3.45 -10.25 -14.75
CA ASN A 227 -4.81 -10.72 -15.02
C ASN A 227 -5.91 -9.65 -14.82
N ALA A 228 -5.54 -8.37 -14.84
CA ALA A 228 -6.46 -7.26 -14.67
C ALA A 228 -6.24 -6.17 -15.73
N ASP A 229 -7.29 -5.44 -16.08
CA ASP A 229 -7.15 -4.26 -16.95
C ASP A 229 -6.77 -3.04 -16.11
N ARG A 230 -5.48 -2.74 -16.08
CA ARG A 230 -4.90 -1.69 -15.23
C ARG A 230 -4.54 -0.43 -16.02
N LYS A 231 -5.12 -0.22 -17.21
CA LYS A 231 -4.74 0.88 -18.12
C LYS A 231 -4.78 2.26 -17.44
N SER A 232 -5.91 2.63 -16.85
CA SER A 232 -6.09 3.95 -16.22
C SER A 232 -5.09 4.19 -15.09
N PHE A 233 -4.79 3.14 -14.32
CA PHE A 233 -3.76 3.22 -13.29
C PHE A 233 -2.36 3.38 -13.87
N LEU A 234 -1.99 2.61 -14.90
CA LEU A 234 -0.67 2.72 -15.52
C LEU A 234 -0.47 4.12 -16.09
N GLU A 235 -1.50 4.68 -16.74
CA GLU A 235 -1.50 6.07 -17.19
C GLU A 235 -1.28 7.05 -16.03
N TYR A 236 -1.99 6.86 -14.90
CA TYR A 236 -1.77 7.66 -13.69
C TYR A 236 -0.33 7.52 -13.15
N LEU A 237 0.16 6.29 -12.98
CA LEU A 237 1.49 5.98 -12.46
C LEU A 237 2.60 6.61 -13.32
N PHE A 238 2.42 6.63 -14.64
CA PHE A 238 3.44 7.08 -15.58
C PHE A 238 3.55 8.61 -15.68
N ARG A 239 2.58 9.39 -15.19
CA ARG A 239 2.60 10.86 -15.25
C ARG A 239 3.85 11.45 -14.61
N ASP A 240 4.23 10.92 -13.44
CA ASP A 240 5.33 11.45 -12.62
C ASP A 240 6.48 10.45 -12.43
N ALA A 241 6.54 9.40 -13.24
CA ALA A 241 7.53 8.34 -13.14
C ALA A 241 8.35 8.19 -14.42
N ASN A 242 9.59 7.71 -14.27
CA ASN A 242 10.38 7.28 -15.41
C ASN A 242 10.03 5.83 -15.74
N VAL A 243 9.73 5.57 -16.99
CA VAL A 243 9.35 4.24 -17.48
C VAL A 243 10.37 3.78 -18.52
N LEU A 244 10.86 2.56 -18.33
CA LEU A 244 11.71 1.84 -19.27
C LEU A 244 10.96 0.64 -19.81
N ILE A 245 11.14 0.37 -21.10
CA ILE A 245 10.54 -0.78 -21.77
C ILE A 245 11.64 -1.66 -22.33
N ALA A 246 11.52 -2.96 -22.09
CA ALA A 246 12.29 -3.97 -22.77
C ALA A 246 11.46 -4.55 -23.92
N GLU A 247 11.98 -4.44 -25.14
CA GLU A 247 11.33 -4.97 -26.34
C GLU A 247 12.09 -6.17 -26.88
N ASN A 248 11.35 -7.16 -27.39
CA ASN A 248 11.93 -8.20 -28.22
C ASN A 248 11.92 -7.70 -29.68
N GLU A 249 13.11 -7.54 -30.26
CA GLU A 249 13.29 -7.01 -31.61
C GLU A 249 12.68 -7.91 -32.70
N GLU A 250 12.69 -9.23 -32.50
CA GLU A 250 12.24 -10.19 -33.51
C GLU A 250 10.72 -10.12 -33.74
N ILE A 251 9.96 -9.92 -32.66
CA ILE A 251 8.49 -9.96 -32.68
C ILE A 251 7.85 -8.60 -32.35
N SER A 252 8.66 -7.55 -32.13
CA SER A 252 8.18 -6.20 -31.79
C SER A 252 7.18 -6.16 -30.62
N THR A 253 7.37 -7.05 -29.63
CA THR A 253 6.53 -7.14 -28.43
C THR A 253 7.26 -6.65 -27.18
N VAL A 254 6.49 -6.10 -26.24
CA VAL A 254 7.00 -5.77 -24.90
C VAL A 254 7.28 -7.07 -24.16
N SER A 255 8.53 -7.24 -23.72
CA SER A 255 8.98 -8.39 -22.95
C SER A 255 9.24 -8.07 -21.48
N GLY A 256 9.18 -6.79 -21.12
CA GLY A 256 9.18 -6.31 -19.75
C GLY A 256 9.13 -4.79 -19.68
N TYR A 257 8.85 -4.27 -18.49
CA TYR A 257 8.92 -2.85 -18.22
C TYR A 257 9.41 -2.59 -16.80
N GLY A 258 10.02 -1.43 -16.59
CA GLY A 258 10.46 -0.92 -15.30
C GLY A 258 9.92 0.48 -15.06
N VAL A 259 9.46 0.75 -13.85
CA VAL A 259 8.96 2.06 -13.43
C VAL A 259 9.75 2.50 -12.21
N PHE A 260 10.29 3.71 -12.22
CA PHE A 260 11.04 4.25 -11.09
C PHE A 260 10.86 5.76 -10.96
N ARG A 261 11.00 6.24 -9.73
CA ARG A 261 10.87 7.67 -9.39
C ARG A 261 11.80 7.97 -8.23
N LYS A 262 12.66 8.99 -8.38
CA LYS A 262 13.65 9.38 -7.37
C LYS A 262 14.51 8.17 -6.96
N ASP A 263 14.48 7.81 -5.69
CA ASP A 263 15.17 6.71 -5.02
C ASP A 263 14.36 5.40 -5.00
N ARG A 264 13.18 5.33 -5.63
CA ARG A 264 12.31 4.15 -5.57
C ARG A 264 12.13 3.48 -6.93
N ILE A 265 12.26 2.15 -6.95
CA ILE A 265 11.82 1.31 -8.06
C ILE A 265 10.41 0.83 -7.73
N LEU A 266 9.44 1.27 -8.52
CA LEU A 266 8.02 1.08 -8.26
C LEU A 266 7.48 -0.22 -8.86
N ALA A 267 8.01 -0.64 -10.01
CA ALA A 267 7.62 -1.88 -10.67
C ALA A 267 8.73 -2.37 -11.60
N VAL A 268 8.94 -3.69 -11.66
CA VAL A 268 9.78 -4.35 -12.67
C VAL A 268 9.13 -5.67 -13.03
N TYR A 269 8.42 -5.70 -14.16
CA TYR A 269 7.77 -6.89 -14.66
C TYR A 269 8.46 -7.34 -15.93
N ALA A 270 8.74 -8.62 -16.07
CA ALA A 270 9.52 -9.16 -17.19
C ALA A 270 9.20 -10.63 -17.44
N ASN A 271 9.32 -11.06 -18.70
CA ASN A 271 9.14 -12.47 -19.06
C ASN A 271 10.21 -13.39 -18.46
N THR A 272 11.42 -12.87 -18.22
CA THR A 272 12.56 -13.64 -17.71
C THR A 272 13.37 -12.84 -16.69
N LYS A 273 14.15 -13.54 -15.88
CA LYS A 273 15.06 -12.94 -14.89
C LYS A 273 16.11 -12.07 -15.58
N GLU A 274 16.61 -12.49 -16.73
CA GLU A 274 17.62 -11.76 -17.51
C GLU A 274 17.09 -10.39 -17.96
N ILE A 275 15.84 -10.32 -18.43
CA ILE A 275 15.22 -9.05 -18.80
C ILE A 275 15.02 -8.15 -17.57
N ALA A 276 14.55 -8.71 -16.44
CA ALA A 276 14.41 -7.94 -15.20
C ALA A 276 15.75 -7.36 -14.73
N HIS A 277 16.81 -8.15 -14.77
CA HIS A 277 18.16 -7.72 -14.42
C HIS A 277 18.66 -6.59 -15.34
N ALA A 278 18.44 -6.71 -16.65
CA ALA A 278 18.81 -5.67 -17.60
C ALA A 278 18.04 -4.35 -17.34
N ILE A 279 16.74 -4.44 -17.08
CA ILE A 279 15.90 -3.29 -16.71
C ILE A 279 16.44 -2.62 -15.46
N VAL A 280 16.63 -3.38 -14.37
CA VAL A 280 17.15 -2.83 -13.11
C VAL A 280 18.53 -2.22 -13.33
N GLN A 281 19.43 -2.87 -14.07
CA GLN A 281 20.76 -2.30 -14.36
C GLN A 281 20.67 -0.94 -15.06
N LYS A 282 19.73 -0.77 -16.01
CA LYS A 282 19.48 0.51 -16.67
C LYS A 282 18.89 1.55 -15.70
N ILE A 283 17.98 1.14 -14.80
CA ILE A 283 17.43 2.00 -13.75
C ILE A 283 18.55 2.49 -12.83
N LEU A 284 19.37 1.59 -12.27
CA LEU A 284 20.47 1.94 -11.36
C LEU A 284 21.42 2.95 -12.00
N ARG A 285 21.76 2.80 -13.28
CA ARG A 285 22.60 3.76 -14.02
C ARG A 285 21.94 5.14 -14.21
N THR A 286 20.62 5.22 -14.15
CA THR A 286 19.85 6.46 -14.37
C THR A 286 19.50 7.17 -13.06
N VAL A 287 19.35 6.41 -11.97
CA VAL A 287 19.03 6.96 -10.64
C VAL A 287 20.26 7.62 -10.03
N ASN A 288 20.09 8.83 -9.48
CA ASN A 288 21.17 9.63 -8.88
C ASN A 288 21.28 9.45 -7.36
N HIS A 289 20.59 8.47 -6.78
CA HIS A 289 20.61 8.17 -5.35
C HIS A 289 21.49 6.97 -5.05
N ASP A 290 22.24 7.04 -3.96
CA ASP A 290 23.12 5.95 -3.50
C ASP A 290 22.34 4.80 -2.85
N LYS A 291 21.21 5.12 -2.21
CA LYS A 291 20.28 4.12 -1.68
C LYS A 291 19.02 4.08 -2.51
N ILE A 292 18.52 2.88 -2.73
CA ILE A 292 17.31 2.63 -3.51
C ILE A 292 16.38 1.74 -2.73
N THR A 293 15.09 2.08 -2.76
CA THR A 293 14.02 1.31 -2.13
C THR A 293 13.16 0.62 -3.18
N LEU A 294 12.82 -0.65 -2.94
CA LEU A 294 11.95 -1.43 -3.81
C LEU A 294 11.15 -2.45 -2.99
N CYS A 295 9.97 -2.81 -3.47
CA CYS A 295 9.19 -3.90 -2.87
C CYS A 295 9.30 -5.15 -3.74
N THR A 296 9.57 -6.30 -3.13
CA THR A 296 9.79 -7.56 -3.84
C THR A 296 9.20 -8.76 -3.09
N ILE A 297 9.18 -9.90 -3.75
CA ILE A 297 8.91 -11.18 -3.12
C ILE A 297 10.23 -11.64 -2.47
N ARG A 298 10.17 -12.13 -1.24
CA ARG A 298 11.33 -12.67 -0.51
C ARG A 298 12.11 -13.66 -1.37
N ASN A 299 13.43 -13.57 -1.28
CA ASN A 299 14.40 -14.39 -2.00
C ASN A 299 14.34 -14.26 -3.53
N ARG A 300 13.76 -13.18 -4.07
CA ARG A 300 13.73 -12.93 -5.51
C ARG A 300 15.06 -12.36 -5.99
N TRP A 301 15.75 -11.59 -5.15
CA TRP A 301 17.02 -10.95 -5.46
C TRP A 301 18.15 -11.48 -4.58
N ASN A 302 19.29 -11.81 -5.20
CA ASN A 302 20.47 -12.30 -4.47
C ASN A 302 21.00 -11.30 -3.44
N ILE A 303 20.72 -10.01 -3.64
CA ILE A 303 21.13 -8.95 -2.73
C ILE A 303 20.56 -9.15 -1.33
N GLU A 304 19.35 -9.72 -1.20
CA GLU A 304 18.64 -9.96 0.07
C GLU A 304 19.44 -10.79 1.09
N GLN A 305 20.45 -11.54 0.65
CA GLN A 305 21.29 -12.36 1.52
C GLN A 305 22.38 -11.57 2.25
N LYS A 306 22.56 -10.26 1.96
CA LYS A 306 23.52 -9.42 2.65
C LYS A 306 22.97 -8.91 3.99
N SER A 307 23.83 -8.90 5.01
CA SER A 307 23.52 -8.48 6.38
C SER A 307 23.09 -7.02 6.52
N ASP A 308 23.58 -6.15 5.63
CA ASP A 308 23.49 -4.70 5.81
C ASP A 308 22.25 -4.08 5.13
N ILE A 309 21.30 -4.93 4.71
CA ILE A 309 20.08 -4.49 4.03
C ILE A 309 18.97 -4.26 5.04
N CYS A 310 18.35 -3.09 4.96
CA CYS A 310 17.09 -2.87 5.65
C CYS A 310 15.99 -3.61 4.88
N CYS A 311 15.46 -4.67 5.48
CA CYS A 311 14.35 -5.43 4.95
C CYS A 311 13.18 -5.38 5.92
N ARG A 312 12.06 -4.79 5.47
CA ARG A 312 10.80 -4.72 6.22
C ARG A 312 9.81 -5.70 5.62
N GLN A 313 9.14 -6.48 6.44
CA GLN A 313 8.17 -7.43 5.93
C GLN A 313 6.86 -6.71 5.59
N ILE A 314 6.21 -7.21 4.53
CA ILE A 314 4.89 -6.75 4.10
C ILE A 314 3.94 -7.95 4.20
N ILE A 315 2.88 -7.79 4.99
CA ILE A 315 1.86 -8.79 5.24
C ILE A 315 0.62 -8.41 4.43
N ARG A 316 0.36 -9.15 3.37
CA ARG A 316 -0.84 -8.98 2.56
C ARG A 316 -2.03 -9.74 3.15
N LEU A 317 -3.12 -9.04 3.42
CA LEU A 317 -4.38 -9.63 3.86
C LEU A 317 -5.47 -9.45 2.83
N HIS A 318 -6.45 -10.37 2.86
CA HIS A 318 -7.62 -10.34 2.00
C HIS A 318 -8.89 -10.57 2.80
N THR A 319 -10.02 -9.97 2.44
CA THR A 319 -11.29 -10.27 3.12
C THR A 319 -11.87 -11.63 2.74
N ARG A 320 -11.57 -12.16 1.54
CA ARG A 320 -12.12 -13.43 1.05
C ARG A 320 -11.10 -14.26 0.28
N ALA A 321 -11.06 -14.19 -1.05
CA ALA A 321 -10.31 -15.12 -1.89
C ALA A 321 -8.95 -14.57 -2.30
N LEU A 322 -8.01 -15.45 -2.65
CA LEU A 322 -6.82 -14.97 -3.34
C LEU A 322 -7.16 -14.56 -4.76
N PRO A 323 -6.54 -13.49 -5.28
CA PRO A 323 -6.63 -13.15 -6.68
C PRO A 323 -5.99 -14.28 -7.49
N LEU A 324 -6.70 -14.76 -8.50
CA LEU A 324 -6.24 -15.85 -9.35
C LEU A 324 -5.69 -15.28 -10.66
N GLY A 325 -4.65 -15.94 -11.19
CA GLY A 325 -4.12 -15.64 -12.53
C GLY A 325 -2.94 -14.66 -12.56
N ILE A 326 -2.47 -14.15 -11.41
CA ILE A 326 -1.23 -13.38 -11.35
C ILE A 326 -0.06 -14.30 -11.69
N VAL A 327 0.76 -13.90 -12.65
CA VAL A 327 1.98 -14.61 -13.01
C VAL A 327 3.14 -14.08 -12.16
N TRP A 328 3.18 -14.50 -10.89
CA TRP A 328 4.15 -14.01 -9.91
C TRP A 328 5.60 -14.12 -10.37
N ASP A 329 5.96 -15.16 -11.12
CA ASP A 329 7.32 -15.36 -11.67
C ASP A 329 7.77 -14.28 -12.66
N ARG A 330 6.83 -13.50 -13.19
CA ARG A 330 7.12 -12.35 -14.06
C ARG A 330 7.17 -11.01 -13.31
N ILE A 331 7.01 -11.04 -11.99
CA ILE A 331 7.03 -9.86 -11.12
C ILE A 331 8.29 -9.93 -10.25
N PHE A 332 9.20 -8.99 -10.49
CA PHE A 332 10.49 -8.91 -9.79
C PHE A 332 10.53 -7.76 -8.79
N VAL A 333 9.89 -6.63 -9.13
CA VAL A 333 9.58 -5.55 -8.20
C VAL A 333 8.09 -5.26 -8.33
N LEU A 334 7.38 -5.27 -7.20
CA LEU A 334 5.95 -5.02 -7.15
C LEU A 334 5.63 -3.60 -6.72
N ASN A 335 4.57 -3.07 -7.31
CA ASN A 335 3.92 -1.87 -6.80
C ASN A 335 2.97 -2.31 -5.70
N VAL A 336 3.51 -2.38 -4.48
CA VAL A 336 2.74 -2.61 -3.25
C VAL A 336 1.64 -1.58 -3.20
N GLY A 337 0.49 -1.97 -2.66
CA GLY A 337 -0.49 -1.01 -2.25
C GLY A 337 -1.16 -0.11 -3.28
N MET A 338 -1.23 -0.52 -4.55
CA MET A 338 -2.32 -0.06 -5.41
C MET A 338 -2.63 -0.97 -6.59
N ASN A 339 -1.80 -1.95 -6.96
CA ASN A 339 -2.08 -2.55 -8.27
C ASN A 339 -1.55 -3.94 -8.61
N LEU A 340 -0.70 -4.55 -7.80
CA LEU A 340 -0.58 -6.01 -7.83
C LEU A 340 -1.29 -6.53 -6.63
N ILE A 341 -2.40 -7.19 -6.86
CA ILE A 341 -3.13 -7.91 -5.84
C ILE A 341 -2.97 -9.35 -6.20
#